data_AF-A0A067QF30-F1
#
_entry.id   AF-A0A067QF30-F1
#
_cell.length_a   1.000
_cell.length_b   1.000
_cell.length_c   1.000
_cell.angle_alpha   90.00
_cell.angle_beta   90.00
_cell.angle_gamma   90.00
#
_symmetry.space_group_name_H-M   'P 1'
#
loop_
_entity.id
_entity.type
_entity.pdbx_description
1 polymer ?
#
loop_
_entity_poly.entity_id
_entity_poly.type
_entity_poly.pdbx_seq_one_letter_code
_entity_poly.pdbx_strand_id
1 'polypeptide(L)'
;MADERCTLLLLMVFVVKQLSAEELTCDPKTVSLKDFNIDKFLGTWYEVYHYPANPQEHYYCCIDDYEKTLAGDVTIASSLYDKT
;
A
#
# COMPACT_ATOMS: atom_id res chain seq x y z
N MET A 1 14.74 46.32 -0.90
CA MET A 1 13.51 46.30 -1.71
C MET A 1 13.44 44.91 -2.34
N ALA A 2 12.79 43.97 -1.64
CA ALA A 2 12.72 42.59 -2.11
C ALA A 2 11.83 42.53 -3.35
N ASP A 3 12.33 41.90 -4.42
CA ASP A 3 11.65 41.78 -5.72
C ASP A 3 10.34 41.00 -5.55
N GLU A 4 9.22 41.62 -5.92
CA GLU A 4 7.87 41.03 -5.85
C GLU A 4 7.78 39.71 -6.63
N ARG A 5 8.61 39.53 -7.66
CA ARG A 5 8.72 38.29 -8.44
C ARG A 5 9.37 37.16 -7.63
N CYS A 6 10.36 37.47 -6.80
CA CYS A 6 10.97 36.49 -5.89
C CYS A 6 9.96 36.04 -4.83
N THR A 7 9.17 36.97 -4.29
CA THR A 7 8.13 36.65 -3.31
C THR A 7 7.03 35.78 -3.92
N LEU A 8 6.60 36.08 -5.15
CA LEU A 8 5.62 35.28 -5.89
C LEU A 8 6.14 33.87 -6.23
N LEU A 9 7.40 33.75 -6.66
CA LEU A 9 8.02 32.46 -6.95
C LEU A 9 8.13 31.60 -5.69
N LEU A 10 8.52 32.19 -4.56
CA LEU A 10 8.56 31.49 -3.28
C LEU A 10 7.15 31.03 -2.86
N LEU A 11 6.14 31.89 -2.95
CA LEU A 11 4.76 31.52 -2.64
C LEU A 11 4.24 30.40 -3.55
N MET A 12 4.52 30.45 -4.85
CA MET A 12 4.16 29.39 -5.80
C MET A 12 4.84 28.06 -5.44
N VAL A 13 6.13 28.06 -5.10
CA VAL A 13 6.83 26.85 -4.64
C VAL A 13 6.21 26.30 -3.35
N PHE A 14 5.80 27.15 -2.41
CA PHE A 14 5.11 26.73 -1.19
C PHE A 14 3.72 26.14 -1.49
N VAL A 15 2.96 26.72 -2.41
CA VAL A 15 1.63 26.21 -2.83
C VAL A 15 1.77 24.86 -3.54
N VAL A 16 2.76 24.69 -4.42
CA VAL A 16 2.98 23.43 -5.14
C VAL A 16 3.41 22.31 -4.18
N LYS A 17 4.19 22.61 -3.13
CA LYS A 17 4.54 21.64 -2.08
C LYS A 17 3.34 21.14 -1.27
N GLN A 18 2.27 21.93 -1.16
CA GLN A 18 1.03 21.55 -0.45
C GLN A 18 0.11 20.67 -1.31
N LEU A 19 0.31 20.61 -2.64
CA LEU A 19 -0.54 19.85 -3.54
C LEU A 19 -0.09 18.39 -3.78
N SER A 20 1.10 17.96 -3.32
CA SER A 20 1.63 16.63 -3.66
C SER A 20 1.26 15.51 -2.68
N ALA A 21 0.28 15.71 -1.81
CA ALA A 21 -0.23 14.67 -0.93
C ALA A 21 -1.74 14.75 -0.90
N GLU A 22 -2.38 14.36 -2.00
CA GLU A 22 -3.67 13.69 -1.83
C GLU A 22 -3.34 12.36 -1.17
N GLU A 23 -3.38 12.37 0.16
CA GLU A 23 -3.35 11.16 0.97
C GLU A 23 -4.54 10.33 0.49
N LEU A 24 -4.28 9.35 -0.39
CA LEU A 24 -5.24 8.33 -0.75
C LEU A 24 -5.45 7.47 0.50
N THR A 25 -6.15 8.03 1.48
CA THR A 25 -6.57 7.36 2.69
C THR A 25 -7.58 6.33 2.24
N CYS A 26 -7.13 5.07 2.12
CA CYS A 26 -8.03 3.94 1.92
C CYS A 26 -8.96 3.92 3.14
N ASP A 27 -10.20 4.38 3.00
CA ASP A 27 -11.20 4.22 4.06
C ASP A 27 -11.54 2.73 4.14
N PRO A 28 -11.10 2.01 5.19
CA PRO A 28 -11.31 0.57 5.30
C PRO A 28 -12.80 0.20 5.36
N LYS A 29 -13.70 1.17 5.63
CA LYS A 29 -15.14 0.94 5.62
C LYS A 29 -15.71 0.85 4.21
N THR A 30 -15.05 1.43 3.22
CA THR A 30 -15.52 1.45 1.82
C THR A 30 -15.21 0.16 1.06
N VAL A 31 -14.20 -0.61 1.49
CA VAL A 31 -13.76 -1.84 0.83
C VAL A 31 -13.77 -3.01 1.82
N SER A 32 -14.96 -3.37 2.32
CA SER A 32 -15.14 -4.54 3.18
C SER A 32 -16.14 -5.53 2.58
N LEU A 33 -15.83 -6.83 2.66
CA LEU A 33 -16.76 -7.88 2.27
C LEU A 33 -17.68 -8.20 3.45
N LYS A 34 -19.00 -8.06 3.25
CA LYS A 34 -19.99 -8.51 4.25
C LYS A 34 -19.96 -10.04 4.38
N ASP A 35 -20.18 -10.52 5.59
CA ASP A 35 -20.23 -11.95 5.91
C ASP A 35 -18.96 -12.74 5.51
N PHE A 36 -17.81 -12.07 5.58
CA PHE A 36 -16.51 -12.68 5.34
C PHE A 36 -16.26 -13.85 6.30
N ASN A 37 -16.02 -15.03 5.75
CA ASN A 37 -15.70 -16.23 6.52
C ASN A 37 -14.18 -16.43 6.52
N ILE A 38 -13.54 -16.03 7.62
CA ILE A 38 -12.08 -16.13 7.76
C ILE A 38 -11.57 -17.56 7.64
N ASP A 39 -12.31 -18.55 8.14
CA ASP A 39 -11.87 -19.95 8.15
C ASP A 39 -11.79 -20.54 6.72
N LYS A 40 -12.47 -19.93 5.74
CA LYS A 40 -12.36 -20.26 4.31
C LYS A 40 -11.24 -19.51 3.59
N PHE A 41 -10.66 -18.49 4.21
CA PHE A 41 -9.61 -17.65 3.64
C PHE A 41 -8.20 -18.08 4.07
N LEU A 42 -8.08 -18.85 5.16
CA LEU A 42 -6.81 -19.38 5.65
C LEU A 42 -6.11 -20.29 4.62
N GLY A 43 -4.80 -20.44 4.80
CA GLY A 43 -3.92 -21.19 3.90
C GLY A 43 -3.09 -20.29 2.98
N THR A 44 -2.55 -20.90 1.93
CA THR A 44 -1.56 -20.27 1.04
C THR A 44 -2.21 -19.44 -0.05
N TRP A 45 -1.78 -18.20 -0.19
CA TRP A 45 -2.12 -17.31 -1.30
C TRP A 45 -0.88 -17.06 -2.16
N TYR A 46 -1.06 -17.24 -3.47
CA TYR A 46 -0.05 -16.93 -4.47
C TYR A 46 -0.38 -15.59 -5.11
N GLU A 47 0.54 -14.64 -5.02
CA GLU A 47 0.37 -13.34 -5.65
C GLU A 47 0.31 -13.48 -7.17
N VAL A 48 -0.77 -12.99 -7.76
CA VAL A 48 -0.94 -12.90 -9.22
C VAL A 48 -0.30 -11.62 -9.76
N TYR A 49 -0.54 -10.48 -9.09
CA TYR A 49 -0.04 -9.17 -9.47
C TYR A 49 -0.16 -8.18 -8.30
N HIS A 50 0.78 -7.24 -8.21
CA HIS A 50 0.68 -6.04 -7.38
C HIS A 50 1.13 -4.81 -8.18
N TYR A 51 0.77 -3.61 -7.69
CA TYR A 51 1.39 -2.37 -8.17
C TYR A 51 2.76 -2.20 -7.51
N PRO A 52 3.87 -2.23 -8.27
CA PRO A 52 5.21 -2.29 -7.68
C PRO A 52 5.57 -0.94 -7.09
N ALA A 53 6.04 -0.95 -5.84
CA ALA A 53 6.51 0.24 -5.16
C ALA A 53 7.91 0.65 -5.64
N ASN A 54 8.68 -0.28 -6.21
CA ASN A 54 9.98 -0.03 -6.84
C ASN A 54 10.23 -0.96 -8.05
N PRO A 55 11.20 -0.63 -8.92
CA PRO A 55 11.47 -1.43 -10.12
C PRO A 55 11.92 -2.87 -9.86
N GLN A 56 12.48 -3.17 -8.69
CA GLN A 56 12.98 -4.50 -8.36
C GLN A 56 11.82 -5.48 -8.05
N GLU A 57 10.71 -4.98 -7.53
CA GLU A 57 9.53 -5.81 -7.18
C GLU A 57 8.88 -6.52 -8.37
N HIS A 58 9.11 -6.04 -9.60
CA HIS A 58 8.66 -6.74 -10.82
C HIS A 58 9.21 -8.17 -10.94
N TYR A 59 10.37 -8.44 -10.33
CA TYR A 59 11.05 -9.73 -10.41
C TYR A 59 10.68 -10.67 -9.26
N TYR A 60 9.81 -10.26 -8.33
CA TYR A 60 9.41 -11.09 -7.20
C TYR A 60 7.91 -11.39 -7.20
N CYS A 61 7.53 -12.54 -6.66
CA CYS A 61 6.16 -12.87 -6.27
C CYS A 61 6.12 -13.07 -4.76
N CYS A 62 5.11 -12.52 -4.10
CA CYS A 62 4.80 -12.86 -2.70
C CYS A 62 3.99 -14.17 -2.63
N ILE A 63 4.33 -15.02 -1.66
CA ILE A 63 3.51 -16.17 -1.26
C ILE A 63 3.23 -15.98 0.23
N ASP A 64 1.96 -15.91 0.58
CA ASP A 64 1.52 -15.64 1.95
C ASP A 64 0.74 -16.81 2.53
N ASP A 65 1.17 -17.31 3.69
CA ASP A 65 0.44 -18.30 4.46
C ASP A 65 -0.31 -17.63 5.63
N TYR A 66 -1.63 -17.74 5.59
CA TYR A 66 -2.53 -17.18 6.59
C TYR A 66 -2.95 -18.25 7.59
N GLU A 67 -2.62 -18.02 8.87
CA GLU A 67 -2.98 -18.92 9.96
C GLU A 67 -3.74 -18.19 11.05
N LYS A 68 -4.70 -18.89 11.67
CA LYS A 68 -5.49 -18.37 12.78
C LYS A 68 -4.91 -18.87 14.10
N THR A 69 -4.66 -17.94 15.01
CA THR A 69 -4.18 -18.25 16.36
C THR A 69 -5.34 -18.72 17.26
N LEU A 70 -4.99 -19.31 18.40
CA LEU A 70 -5.98 -19.68 19.43
C LEU A 70 -6.72 -18.46 20.02
N ALA A 71 -6.11 -17.28 19.99
CA ALA A 71 -6.73 -16.03 20.41
C ALA A 71 -7.74 -15.48 19.40
N GLY A 72 -7.74 -15.99 18.17
CA GLY A 72 -8.60 -15.56 17.08
C GLY A 72 -7.96 -14.57 16.10
N ASP A 73 -6.75 -14.09 16.39
CA ASP A 73 -5.96 -13.25 15.48
C ASP A 73 -5.43 -14.06 14.29
N VAL A 74 -5.13 -13.37 13.19
CA VAL A 74 -4.52 -13.97 11.98
C VAL A 74 -3.06 -13.57 11.88
N THR A 75 -2.19 -14.56 11.73
CA THR A 75 -0.76 -14.38 11.44
C THR A 75 -0.49 -14.63 9.97
N ILE A 76 0.45 -13.88 9.39
CA ILE A 76 0.82 -13.97 7.98
C ILE A 76 2.32 -14.28 7.92
N ALA A 77 2.68 -15.36 7.23
CA ALA A 77 4.06 -15.70 6.91
C ALA A 77 4.30 -15.51 5.41
N SER A 78 5.14 -14.53 5.06
CA SER A 78 5.41 -14.15 3.66
C SER A 78 6.75 -14.70 3.18
N SER A 79 6.76 -15.26 1.98
CA SER A 79 7.97 -15.68 1.26
C SER A 79 8.07 -14.97 -0.09
N LEU A 80 9.29 -14.59 -0.48
CA LEU A 80 9.55 -13.98 -1.78
C LEU A 80 10.15 -15.01 -2.74
N TYR A 81 9.54 -15.17 -3.90
CA TYR A 81 10.06 -15.99 -4.99
C TYR A 81 10.60 -15.10 -6.11
N ASP A 82 11.85 -15.35 -6.53
CA ASP A 82 12.49 -14.67 -7.65
C ASP A 82 12.06 -15.30 -8.98
N LYS A 83 11.54 -14.47 -9.90
CA LYS A 83 11.04 -14.84 -11.23
C LYS A 83 12.13 -14.87 -12.30
N THR A 84 13.35 -14.43 -11.97
CA THR A 84 14.44 -14.18 -12.93
C THR A 84 15.12 -15.46 -13.42
#